data_AF-A0A8J6ID15-F1
#
_entry.id   AF-A0A8J6ID15-F1
#
_cell.length_a   1.000
_cell.length_b   1.000
_cell.length_c   1.000
_cell.angle_alpha   90.00
_cell.angle_beta   90.00
_cell.angle_gamma   90.00
#
_symmetry.space_group_name_H-M   'P 1'
#
loop_
_entity.id
_entity.type
_entity.pdbx_description
1 polymer ?
#
loop_
_entity_poly.entity_id
_entity_poly.type
_entity_poly.pdbx_seq_one_letter_code
_entity_poly.pdbx_strand_id
1 'polypeptide(L)'
;MFPAAVCPLLRERGHDALHVFDLGLGSRPDTQIIAAALADGRVIVTENVADFAAVPEFVVFCVRKSKLTARPRAAALADLIDAWARTNPDPYRGLHWPEPLADPETPSAGSGA
;
A
#
# COMPACT_ATOMS: atom_id res chain seq x y z
N MET A 1 6.42 -1.33 9.33
CA MET A 1 6.05 -2.47 8.44
C MET A 1 4.61 -2.91 8.62
N PHE A 2 3.92 -3.27 7.54
CA PHE A 2 2.54 -3.79 7.54
C PHE A 2 2.48 -5.29 7.84
N PRO A 3 1.31 -5.84 8.23
CA PRO A 3 1.16 -7.28 8.46
C PRO A 3 1.28 -8.08 7.14
N ALA A 4 1.99 -9.22 7.18
CA ALA A 4 2.09 -10.13 6.04
C ALA A 4 0.73 -10.68 5.56
N ALA A 5 -0.27 -10.70 6.45
CA ALA A 5 -1.64 -11.10 6.14
C ALA A 5 -2.33 -10.24 5.06
N VAL A 6 -1.78 -9.07 4.71
CA VAL A 6 -2.30 -8.23 3.62
C VAL A 6 -2.08 -8.90 2.26
N CYS A 7 -0.96 -9.61 2.07
CA CYS A 7 -0.61 -10.24 0.79
C CYS A 7 -1.61 -11.32 0.34
N PRO A 8 -2.00 -12.32 1.16
CA PRO A 8 -3.01 -13.29 0.74
C PRO A 8 -4.36 -12.63 0.42
N LEU A 9 -4.77 -11.61 1.20
CA LEU A 9 -6.00 -10.86 0.92
C LEU A 9 -5.94 -10.14 -0.44
N LEU A 10 -4.79 -9.58 -0.81
CA LEU A 10 -4.59 -8.98 -2.12
C LEU A 10 -4.61 -10.02 -3.24
N ARG A 11 -4.01 -11.19 -3.02
CA ARG A 11 -4.04 -12.30 -3.99
C ARG A 11 -5.46 -12.83 -4.23
N GLU A 12 -6.27 -12.93 -3.18
CA GLU A 12 -7.70 -13.27 -3.28
C GLU A 12 -8.48 -12.25 -4.15
N ARG A 13 -8.04 -10.99 -4.18
CA ARG A 13 -8.60 -9.91 -5.02
C ARG A 13 -8.00 -9.86 -6.43
N GLY A 14 -7.08 -10.79 -6.76
CA GLY A 14 -6.46 -10.89 -8.08
C GLY A 14 -5.14 -10.14 -8.26
N HIS A 15 -4.55 -9.59 -7.19
CA HIS A 15 -3.26 -8.88 -7.26
C HIS A 15 -2.08 -9.83 -7.06
N ASP A 16 -0.96 -9.57 -7.75
CA ASP A 16 0.33 -10.19 -7.38
C ASP A 16 0.98 -9.39 -6.25
N ALA A 17 0.89 -9.91 -5.03
CA ALA A 17 1.41 -9.26 -3.83
C ALA A 17 2.38 -10.18 -3.06
N LEU A 18 3.52 -9.64 -2.64
CA LEU A 18 4.54 -10.33 -1.85
C LEU A 18 4.91 -9.50 -0.62
N HIS A 19 5.20 -10.15 0.50
CA HIS A 19 5.74 -9.46 1.66
C HIS A 19 7.27 -9.45 1.60
N VAL A 20 7.91 -8.40 2.11
CA VAL A 20 9.40 -8.30 2.12
C VAL A 20 10.06 -9.47 2.87
N PHE A 21 9.38 -10.07 3.85
CA PHE A 21 9.88 -11.29 4.51
C PHE A 21 9.82 -12.52 3.60
N ASP A 22 8.81 -12.63 2.73
CA ASP A 22 8.70 -13.75 1.76
C ASP A 22 9.86 -13.71 0.75
N LEU A 23 10.40 -12.52 0.49
CA LEU A 23 11.54 -12.29 -0.38
C LEU A 23 12.91 -12.41 0.34
N GLY A 24 12.92 -12.69 1.66
CA GLY A 24 14.15 -12.66 2.46
C GLY A 24 14.74 -11.25 2.63
N LEU A 25 13.94 -10.21 2.40
CA LEU A 25 14.34 -8.80 2.43
C LEU A 25 13.96 -8.07 3.72
N GLY A 26 13.22 -8.69 4.64
CA GLY A 26 12.64 -7.99 5.80
C GLY A 26 13.63 -7.44 6.85
N SER A 27 14.93 -7.68 6.70
CA SER A 27 16.00 -7.03 7.49
C SER A 27 17.10 -6.43 6.61
N ARG A 28 16.85 -6.31 5.30
CA ARG A 28 17.77 -5.70 4.35
C ARG A 28 17.57 -4.18 4.34
N PRO A 29 18.59 -3.41 3.92
CA PRO A 29 18.45 -1.97 3.71
C PRO A 29 17.37 -1.66 2.67
N ASP A 30 16.73 -0.50 2.79
CA ASP A 30 15.68 -0.06 1.86
C ASP A 30 16.15 -0.03 0.41
N THR A 31 17.44 0.25 0.17
CA THR A 31 18.05 0.20 -1.17
C THR A 31 17.94 -1.18 -1.83
N GLN A 32 18.00 -2.27 -1.06
CA GLN A 32 17.81 -3.62 -1.61
C GLN A 32 16.34 -3.93 -1.88
N ILE A 33 15.43 -3.43 -1.04
CA ILE A 33 13.98 -3.55 -1.27
C ILE A 33 13.60 -2.79 -2.56
N ILE A 34 14.15 -1.59 -2.73
CA ILE A 34 13.97 -0.75 -3.92
C ILE A 34 14.51 -1.46 -5.17
N ALA A 35 15.73 -2.00 -5.11
CA ALA A 35 16.32 -2.70 -6.24
C ALA A 35 15.48 -3.92 -6.67
N ALA A 36 14.98 -4.69 -5.70
CA ALA A 36 14.10 -5.83 -5.98
C ALA A 36 12.76 -5.39 -6.59
N ALA A 37 12.16 -4.33 -6.06
CA ALA A 37 10.92 -3.79 -6.62
C ALA A 37 11.09 -3.27 -8.04
N LEU A 38 12.20 -2.59 -8.35
CA LEU A 38 12.51 -2.10 -9.69
C LEU A 38 12.74 -3.25 -10.68
N ALA A 39 13.50 -4.27 -10.29
CA ALA A 39 13.80 -5.42 -11.15
C ALA A 39 12.52 -6.19 -11.55
N ASP A 40 11.56 -6.30 -10.63
CA ASP A 40 10.31 -7.02 -10.84
C ASP A 40 9.14 -6.13 -11.30
N GLY A 41 9.34 -4.81 -11.43
CA GLY A 41 8.28 -3.87 -11.79
C GLY A 41 7.16 -3.76 -10.74
N ARG A 42 7.49 -3.85 -9.45
CA ARG A 42 6.53 -3.88 -8.33
C ARG A 42 6.26 -2.50 -7.73
N VAL A 43 5.04 -2.32 -7.22
CA VAL A 43 4.65 -1.19 -6.37
C VAL A 43 5.12 -1.47 -4.93
N ILE A 44 5.75 -0.48 -4.29
CA ILE A 44 6.12 -0.57 -2.87
C ILE A 44 5.02 0.05 -2.01
N VAL A 45 4.56 -0.69 -1.00
CA VAL A 45 3.60 -0.20 0.01
C VAL A 45 4.35 0.13 1.30
N THR A 46 4.34 1.39 1.73
CA THR A 46 5.09 1.83 2.92
C THR A 46 4.35 2.87 3.76
N GLU A 47 4.63 2.86 5.06
CA GLU A 47 4.30 3.97 5.98
C GLU A 47 5.46 4.95 6.14
N ASN A 48 6.68 4.52 5.84
CA ASN A 48 7.90 5.28 6.00
C ASN A 48 8.31 5.87 4.65
N VAL A 49 7.77 7.04 4.34
CA VAL A 49 7.89 7.64 3.01
C VAL A 49 9.25 8.30 2.81
N ALA A 50 9.86 8.84 3.87
CA ALA A 50 11.14 9.55 3.79
C ALA A 50 12.24 8.69 3.16
N ASP A 51 12.27 7.40 3.50
CA ASP A 51 13.29 6.47 3.04
C ASP A 51 13.12 6.04 1.58
N PHE A 52 11.95 6.30 0.98
CA PHE A 52 11.61 5.92 -0.39
C PHE A 52 11.37 7.12 -1.31
N ALA A 53 11.26 8.34 -0.77
CA ALA A 53 10.94 9.56 -1.52
C ALA A 53 12.05 10.00 -2.50
N ALA A 54 13.29 9.59 -2.25
CA ALA A 54 14.45 10.00 -3.05
C ALA A 54 14.61 9.22 -4.37
N VAL A 55 13.76 8.22 -4.63
CA VAL A 55 13.90 7.35 -5.81
C VAL A 55 12.70 7.54 -6.75
N PRO A 56 12.86 8.25 -7.88
CA PRO A 56 11.75 8.64 -8.75
C PRO A 56 11.28 7.53 -9.69
N GLU A 57 11.91 6.36 -9.68
CA GLU A 57 11.78 5.37 -10.76
C GLU A 57 10.72 4.29 -10.53
N PHE A 58 10.05 4.27 -9.37
CA PHE A 58 9.00 3.30 -9.07
C PHE A 58 7.78 3.94 -8.42
N VAL A 59 6.70 3.16 -8.30
CA VAL A 59 5.44 3.58 -7.72
C VAL A 59 5.45 3.26 -6.22
N VAL A 60 5.25 4.27 -5.39
CA VAL A 60 5.21 4.13 -3.92
C VAL A 60 3.80 4.42 -3.43
N PHE A 61 3.14 3.39 -2.91
CA PHE A 61 1.87 3.52 -2.21
C PHE A 61 2.12 3.92 -0.75
N CYS A 62 1.79 5.15 -0.42
CA CYS A 62 2.02 5.75 0.89
C CYS A 62 0.75 5.67 1.73
N VAL A 63 0.82 4.96 2.86
CA VAL A 63 -0.32 4.88 3.78
C VAL A 63 0.14 4.96 5.22
N ARG A 64 -0.46 5.87 5.99
CA ARG A 64 -0.20 5.97 7.43
C ARG A 64 -1.06 4.95 8.15
N LYS A 65 -0.47 4.12 9.01
CA LYS A 65 -1.22 3.16 9.84
C LYS A 65 -2.30 3.81 10.71
N SER A 66 -2.06 5.04 11.18
CA SER A 66 -3.04 5.80 11.98
C SER A 66 -4.31 6.15 11.18
N LYS A 67 -4.26 6.10 9.85
CA LYS A 67 -5.38 6.30 8.94
C LYS A 67 -6.14 5.01 8.63
N LEU A 68 -5.59 3.85 8.97
CA LEU A 68 -6.26 2.54 8.89
C LEU A 68 -6.99 2.24 10.21
N THR A 69 -8.06 3.00 10.47
CA THR A 69 -8.85 2.91 11.70
C THR A 69 -9.71 1.64 11.74
N ALA A 70 -10.19 1.22 10.57
CA ALA A 70 -10.99 0.02 10.35
C ALA A 70 -10.34 -1.27 10.92
N ARG A 71 -11.19 -2.24 11.27
CA ARG A 71 -10.78 -3.55 11.80
C ARG A 71 -11.40 -4.67 10.95
N PRO A 72 -10.63 -5.70 10.59
CA PRO A 72 -9.19 -5.89 10.81
C PRO A 72 -8.31 -5.03 9.87
N ARG A 73 -7.21 -4.46 10.37
CA ARG A 73 -6.35 -3.52 9.61
C ARG A 73 -5.77 -4.08 8.31
N ALA A 74 -5.54 -5.40 8.27
CA ALA A 74 -5.01 -6.05 7.07
C ALA A 74 -6.04 -6.03 5.92
N ALA A 75 -7.31 -6.29 6.23
CA ALA A 75 -8.40 -6.19 5.26
C ALA A 75 -8.58 -4.74 4.80
N ALA A 76 -8.61 -3.79 5.73
CA ALA A 76 -8.72 -2.37 5.40
C ALA A 76 -7.62 -1.87 4.45
N LEU A 77 -6.37 -2.31 4.67
CA LEU A 77 -5.27 -1.98 3.77
C LEU A 77 -5.41 -2.69 2.42
N ALA A 78 -5.82 -3.97 2.40
CA ALA A 78 -6.05 -4.69 1.15
C ALA A 78 -7.17 -4.05 0.32
N ASP A 79 -8.27 -3.63 0.94
CA ASP A 79 -9.39 -2.97 0.27
C ASP A 79 -8.98 -1.59 -0.28
N LEU A 80 -8.19 -0.83 0.47
CA LEU A 80 -7.67 0.45 0.03
C LEU A 80 -6.75 0.31 -1.20
N ILE A 81 -5.83 -0.65 -1.17
CA ILE A 81 -4.93 -0.93 -2.31
C ILE A 81 -5.73 -1.40 -3.52
N ASP A 82 -6.69 -2.29 -3.33
CA ASP A 82 -7.53 -2.83 -4.39
C ASP A 82 -8.40 -1.75 -5.06
N ALA A 83 -9.02 -0.88 -4.27
CA ALA A 83 -9.78 0.26 -4.78
C ALA A 83 -8.90 1.26 -5.56
N TRP A 84 -7.69 1.53 -5.05
CA TRP A 84 -6.73 2.39 -5.74
C TRP A 84 -6.25 1.77 -7.06
N ALA A 85 -5.90 0.48 -7.06
CA ALA A 85 -5.40 -0.21 -8.26
C ALA A 85 -6.43 -0.25 -9.39
N ARG A 86 -7.72 -0.43 -9.06
CA ARG A 86 -8.81 -0.37 -10.05
C ARG A 86 -8.97 1.00 -10.70
N THR A 87 -8.71 2.07 -9.95
CA THR A 87 -8.84 3.45 -10.43
C THR A 87 -7.54 3.99 -11.05
N ASN A 88 -6.42 3.27 -10.85
CA ASN A 88 -5.09 3.62 -11.34
C ASN A 88 -4.43 2.41 -12.03
N PRO A 89 -4.95 1.96 -13.18
CA PRO A 89 -4.40 0.79 -13.88
C PRO A 89 -2.99 1.04 -14.46
N ASP A 90 -2.62 2.31 -14.69
CA ASP A 90 -1.29 2.74 -15.11
C ASP A 90 -0.82 3.91 -14.22
N PRO A 91 -0.38 3.63 -12.98
CA PRO A 91 -0.01 4.67 -12.04
C PRO A 91 1.32 5.30 -12.43
N TYR A 92 1.39 6.64 -12.36
CA TYR A 92 2.65 7.34 -12.58
C TYR A 92 3.71 6.94 -11.54
N ARG A 93 4.99 6.99 -11.92
CA ARG A 93 6.12 6.74 -11.01
C ARG A 93 6.25 7.87 -10.00
N GLY A 94 6.35 7.53 -8.72
CA GLY A 94 6.36 8.49 -7.62
C GLY A 94 5.41 8.09 -6.49
N LEU A 95 5.13 9.07 -5.62
CA LEU A 95 4.37 8.87 -4.38
C LEU A 95 2.87 8.98 -4.62
N HIS A 96 2.12 7.96 -4.18
CA HIS A 96 0.65 7.94 -4.19
C HIS A 96 0.12 7.95 -2.76
N TRP A 97 -0.86 8.82 -2.50
CA TRP A 97 -1.46 9.02 -1.18
C TRP A 97 -2.98 8.82 -1.23
N PRO A 98 -3.45 7.56 -1.41
CA PRO A 98 -4.87 7.30 -1.45
C PRO A 98 -5.51 7.52 -0.08
N GLU A 99 -6.69 8.12 -0.08
CA GLU A 99 -7.49 8.31 1.13
C GLU A 99 -8.10 6.97 1.56
N PRO A 100 -8.05 6.62 2.86
CA PRO A 100 -8.70 5.41 3.37
C PRO A 100 -10.17 5.36 2.97
N LEU A 101 -10.66 4.16 2.66
CA LEU A 101 -12.08 3.94 2.47
C LEU A 101 -12.80 4.27 3.78
N ALA A 102 -13.90 5.03 3.68
CA ALA A 102 -14.75 5.30 4.83
C ALA A 102 -15.29 3.98 5.38
N ASP A 103 -15.31 3.85 6.72
CA ASP A 103 -16.00 2.74 7.34
C ASP A 103 -17.49 2.80 6.94
N PRO A 104 -18.10 1.71 6.45
CA PRO A 104 -19.51 1.72 6.04
C PRO A 104 -20.46 2.04 7.22
N GLU A 105 -19.98 1.96 8.47
CA GLU A 105 -20.71 2.31 9.69
C GLU A 105 -20.45 3.73 10.20
N THR A 106 -19.60 4.53 9.55
CA THR A 106 -19.44 5.95 9.90
C THR A 106 -20.48 6.75 9.12
N PRO A 107 -21.53 7.30 9.75
CA PRO A 107 -22.44 8.20 9.05
C PRO A 107 -21.63 9.37 8.51
N SER A 108 -21.65 9.52 7.19
CA SER A 108 -21.15 10.73 6.52
C SER A 108 -21.74 11.93 7.24
N ALA A 109 -20.89 12.74 7.89
CA ALA A 109 -21.31 14.00 8.46
C ALA A 109 -21.70 14.89 7.28
N GLY A 110 -22.98 14.85 6.94
CA GLY A 110 -23.57 15.70 5.92
C GLY A 110 -23.28 17.14 6.26
N SER A 111 -22.50 17.79 5.40
CA SER A 111 -22.32 19.23 5.43
C SER A 111 -23.65 19.86 5.02
N GLY A 112 -24.50 20.13 6.00
CA GLY A 112 -25.69 20.98 5.85
C GLY A 112 -25.24 22.44 5.79
N ALA A 113 -25.57 23.09 4.69
CA ALA A 113 -25.48 24.54 4.49
C ALA A 113 -26.49 25.28 5.38
#